data_AF-A0A4Q3UMS8-F1
#
_entry.id   AF-A0A4Q3UMS8-F1
#
_cell.length_a   1.000
_cell.length_b   1.000
_cell.length_c   1.000
_cell.angle_alpha   90.00
_cell.angle_beta   90.00
_cell.angle_gamma   90.00
#
_symmetry.space_group_name_H-M   'P 1'
#
loop_
_entity.id
_entity.type
_entity.pdbx_description
1 polymer ?
#
loop_
_entity_poly.entity_id
_entity_poly.type
_entity_poly.pdbx_seq_one_letter_code
_entity_poly.pdbx_strand_id
1 'polypeptide(L)'
;MTIHTNLSREANGGEVFLLAHTRQQVRKAEKKVFINGSATFNLKSSDFGDGVSHITVFDSQQKPICERLIFQAPERKLELNTTLNGSSFAQRKEVNVDISTIFNGKPATSNLSMAVYQVDSLSTAAVTDMQSYLLLTSDIRGYVESPAFYFSNTADAKEAADNLMMTQGWRRFSWNQAFARSQSAPAYPPEFDGHIVGATITYNSGQKPASGIKAYLSVPGTKTQFYPAITDNEGKAYFDVRDYLGKNELVVQTEVLADSNYRIDIADPFSDRYSSKPDKQRIHLALTKLYHNILKKPGKKGPVIDLHTSHKKIIIFSFKIGFLLSCIMSVKIVGYKKFPACCMTREAYL
;
A
#
# COMPACT_ATOMS: atom_id res chain seq x y z
N MET A 1 11.31 -9.29 20.23
CA MET A 1 10.18 -8.51 20.78
C MET A 1 9.31 -9.43 21.63
N THR A 2 8.86 -8.97 22.79
CA THR A 2 7.95 -9.73 23.66
C THR A 2 6.62 -8.99 23.77
N ILE A 3 5.52 -9.69 23.49
CA ILE A 3 4.16 -9.14 23.56
C ILE A 3 3.47 -9.69 24.80
N HIS A 4 3.04 -8.79 25.68
CA HIS A 4 2.20 -9.10 26.83
C HIS A 4 0.77 -8.64 26.56
N THR A 5 -0.18 -9.54 26.78
CA THR A 5 -1.62 -9.24 26.68
C THR A 5 -2.24 -9.51 28.05
N ASN A 6 -3.05 -8.59 28.54
CA ASN A 6 -3.82 -8.75 29.78
C ASN A 6 -5.29 -8.50 29.44
N LEU A 7 -6.05 -9.58 29.30
CA LEU A 7 -7.48 -9.53 29.05
C LEU A 7 -8.20 -9.83 30.36
N SER A 8 -8.78 -8.80 30.95
CA SER A 8 -9.47 -8.87 32.25
C SER A 8 -10.71 -9.78 32.28
N ARG A 9 -11.15 -10.31 31.13
CA ARG A 9 -12.33 -11.17 31.01
C ARG A 9 -12.05 -12.65 30.79
N GLU A 10 -10.84 -13.05 30.44
CA GLU A 10 -10.50 -14.46 30.30
C GLU A 10 -9.83 -14.94 31.59
N ALA A 11 -10.67 -15.27 32.57
CA ALA A 11 -10.25 -16.05 33.73
C ALA A 11 -9.51 -17.31 33.25
N ASN A 12 -8.39 -17.65 33.89
CA ASN A 12 -7.51 -18.81 33.63
C ASN A 12 -8.07 -19.87 32.66
N GLY A 13 -7.46 -20.01 31.48
CA GLY A 13 -7.83 -21.03 30.49
C GLY A 13 -8.28 -20.50 29.13
N GLY A 14 -8.45 -19.18 28.97
CA GLY A 14 -8.76 -18.56 27.67
C GLY A 14 -7.62 -18.67 26.67
N GLU A 15 -7.97 -18.88 25.40
CA GLU A 15 -7.03 -19.02 24.29
C GLU A 15 -6.82 -17.66 23.61
N VAL A 16 -5.57 -17.37 23.27
CA VAL A 16 -5.18 -16.18 22.53
C VAL A 16 -4.31 -16.59 21.35
N PHE A 17 -4.56 -15.95 20.21
CA PHE A 17 -3.87 -16.24 18.96
C PHE A 17 -3.03 -15.04 18.54
N LEU A 18 -1.87 -15.29 17.96
CA LEU A 18 -1.04 -14.29 17.32
C LEU A 18 -0.85 -14.65 15.86
N LEU A 19 -1.00 -13.66 14.98
CA LEU A 19 -0.64 -13.74 13.57
C LEU A 19 0.35 -12.62 13.24
N ALA A 20 1.51 -13.00 12.70
CA ALA A 20 2.44 -12.09 12.05
C ALA A 20 2.46 -12.39 10.54
N HIS A 21 2.24 -11.38 9.72
CA HIS A 21 2.31 -11.52 8.27
C HIS A 21 3.00 -10.31 7.62
N THR A 22 3.65 -10.53 6.48
CA THR A 22 4.31 -9.50 5.68
C THR A 22 3.87 -9.69 4.24
N ARG A 23 3.35 -8.64 3.59
CA ARG A 23 2.88 -8.72 2.19
C ARG A 23 1.98 -9.93 1.92
N GLN A 24 0.99 -10.14 2.79
CA GLN A 24 0.02 -11.25 2.76
C GLN A 24 0.59 -12.66 2.99
N GLN A 25 1.89 -12.80 3.25
CA GLN A 25 2.51 -14.07 3.60
C GLN A 25 2.55 -14.23 5.11
N VAL A 26 1.98 -15.31 5.63
CA VAL A 26 2.06 -15.64 7.05
C VAL A 26 3.50 -15.97 7.40
N ARG A 27 4.08 -15.18 8.32
CA ARG A 27 5.44 -15.37 8.81
C ARG A 27 5.45 -16.18 10.10
N LYS A 28 4.43 -15.98 10.94
CA LYS A 28 4.24 -16.71 12.19
C LYS A 28 2.78 -16.73 12.60
N ALA A 29 2.32 -17.87 13.09
CA ALA A 29 1.04 -18.02 13.76
C ALA A 29 1.25 -18.84 15.02
N GLU A 30 0.75 -18.38 16.17
CA GLU A 30 0.95 -19.04 17.45
C GLU A 30 -0.31 -18.95 18.29
N LYS A 31 -0.66 -20.05 18.97
CA LYS A 31 -1.76 -20.11 19.94
C LYS A 31 -1.17 -20.27 21.34
N LYS A 32 -1.67 -19.51 22.30
CA LYS A 32 -1.34 -19.65 23.72
C LYS A 32 -2.58 -19.64 24.58
N VAL A 33 -2.42 -20.13 25.80
CA VAL A 33 -3.41 -20.02 26.86
C VAL A 33 -2.91 -18.98 27.87
N PHE A 34 -3.83 -18.23 28.46
CA PHE A 34 -3.49 -17.35 29.58
C PHE A 34 -2.97 -18.16 30.78
N ILE A 35 -1.80 -17.78 31.28
CA ILE A 35 -1.23 -18.31 32.52
C ILE A 35 -1.14 -17.13 33.49
N ASN A 36 -1.85 -17.20 34.62
CA ASN A 36 -1.95 -16.12 35.60
C ASN A 36 -2.41 -14.79 34.98
N GLY A 37 -3.39 -14.85 34.07
CA GLY A 37 -3.94 -13.67 33.39
C GLY A 37 -3.00 -13.03 32.35
N SER A 38 -1.86 -13.65 32.03
CA SER A 38 -0.94 -13.17 30.99
C SER A 38 -0.62 -14.25 29.96
N ALA A 39 -0.48 -13.83 28.71
CA ALA A 39 0.10 -14.63 27.64
C ALA A 39 1.28 -13.85 27.03
N THR A 40 2.37 -14.57 26.76
CA THR A 40 3.63 -13.97 26.31
C THR A 40 4.07 -14.60 25.00
N PHE A 41 4.12 -13.81 23.93
CA PHE A 41 4.64 -14.25 22.63
C PHE A 41 6.07 -13.74 22.43
N ASN A 42 6.96 -14.61 21.96
CA ASN A 42 8.35 -14.27 21.67
C ASN A 42 8.55 -14.22 20.16
N LEU A 43 8.83 -13.04 19.63
CA LEU A 43 9.07 -12.82 18.21
C LEU A 43 10.54 -12.49 17.97
N LYS A 44 11.16 -13.22 17.04
CA LYS A 44 12.52 -12.97 16.54
C LYS A 44 12.45 -12.16 15.24
N SER A 45 13.53 -11.50 14.85
CA SER A 45 13.57 -10.74 13.58
C SER A 45 13.29 -11.62 12.35
N SER A 46 13.59 -12.93 12.43
CA SER A 46 13.25 -13.90 11.39
C SER A 46 11.75 -14.13 11.21
N ASP A 47 10.94 -13.78 12.21
CA ASP A 47 9.47 -13.91 12.19
C ASP A 47 8.81 -12.76 11.42
N PHE A 48 9.61 -11.87 10.83
CA PHE A 48 9.21 -10.76 9.98
C PHE A 48 9.84 -10.93 8.59
N GLY A 49 9.28 -10.23 7.61
CA GLY A 49 9.84 -10.14 6.27
C GLY A 49 10.23 -8.71 5.94
N ASP A 50 10.89 -8.54 4.81
CA ASP A 50 11.26 -7.23 4.28
C ASP A 50 10.03 -6.35 4.06
N GLY A 51 10.11 -5.11 4.55
CA GLY A 51 9.03 -4.12 4.53
C GLY A 51 8.21 -4.11 5.82
N VAL A 52 6.91 -3.80 5.70
CA VAL A 52 6.01 -3.67 6.85
C VAL A 52 5.37 -5.02 7.19
N SER A 53 5.67 -5.49 8.40
CA SER A 53 5.07 -6.69 8.99
C SER A 53 3.95 -6.31 9.95
N HIS A 54 2.82 -6.99 9.84
CA HIS A 54 1.64 -6.81 10.68
C HIS A 54 1.59 -7.91 11.72
N ILE A 55 1.56 -7.52 12.99
CA ILE A 55 1.30 -8.41 14.12
C ILE A 55 -0.12 -8.11 14.60
N THR A 56 -0.92 -9.16 14.76
CA THR A 56 -2.29 -9.08 15.26
C THR A 56 -2.50 -10.15 16.30
N VAL A 57 -3.05 -9.77 17.44
CA VAL A 57 -3.48 -10.69 18.49
C VAL A 57 -5.00 -10.79 18.46
N PHE A 58 -5.51 -12.01 18.56
CA PHE A 58 -6.93 -12.33 18.57
C PHE A 58 -7.33 -13.01 19.87
N ASP A 59 -8.57 -12.77 20.32
CA ASP A 59 -9.17 -13.49 21.44
C ASP A 59 -9.60 -14.91 21.04
N SER A 60 -10.18 -15.63 22.00
CA SER A 60 -10.75 -16.97 21.80
C SER A 60 -11.84 -17.03 20.72
N GLN A 61 -12.47 -15.90 20.38
CA GLN A 61 -13.48 -15.78 19.32
C GLN A 61 -12.88 -15.35 17.97
N GLN A 62 -11.54 -15.33 17.86
CA GLN A 62 -10.81 -14.87 16.67
C GLN A 62 -11.09 -13.39 16.34
N LYS A 63 -11.50 -12.59 17.32
CA LYS A 63 -11.67 -11.15 17.16
C LYS A 63 -10.33 -10.46 17.41
N PRO A 64 -9.88 -9.57 16.51
CA PRO A 64 -8.64 -8.82 16.70
C PRO A 64 -8.77 -7.88 17.90
N ILE A 65 -7.82 -7.96 18.82
CA ILE A 65 -7.78 -7.18 20.06
C ILE A 65 -6.75 -6.07 19.96
N CYS A 66 -5.54 -6.43 19.50
CA CYS A 66 -4.44 -5.50 19.41
C CYS A 66 -3.55 -5.81 18.21
N GLU A 67 -2.87 -4.77 17.78
CA GLU A 67 -2.18 -4.74 16.50
C GLU A 67 -0.91 -3.91 16.62
N ARG A 68 0.15 -4.35 15.93
CA ARG A 68 1.42 -3.61 15.82
C ARG A 68 2.00 -3.80 14.43
N LEU A 69 2.52 -2.74 13.85
CA LEU A 69 3.33 -2.82 12.64
C LEU A 69 4.81 -2.82 12.99
N ILE A 70 5.64 -3.48 12.22
CA ILE A 70 7.10 -3.41 12.33
C ILE A 70 7.66 -3.25 10.94
N PHE A 71 8.55 -2.29 10.76
CA PHE A 71 9.29 -2.14 9.52
C PHE A 71 10.65 -2.82 9.63
N GLN A 72 10.98 -3.65 8.64
CA GLN A 72 12.30 -4.24 8.48
C GLN A 72 12.84 -3.88 7.10
N ALA A 73 13.89 -3.06 7.07
CA ALA A 73 14.62 -2.78 5.83
C ALA A 73 15.28 -4.07 5.32
N PRO A 74 15.29 -4.31 3.99
CA PRO A 74 15.97 -5.47 3.42
C PRO A 74 17.45 -5.48 3.80
N GLU A 75 17.90 -6.58 4.41
CA GLU A 75 19.31 -6.78 4.76
C GLU A 75 20.17 -7.11 3.54
N ARG A 76 19.56 -7.70 2.50
CA ARG A 76 20.24 -8.15 1.29
C ARG A 76 19.69 -7.38 0.11
N LYS A 77 20.57 -6.70 -0.62
CA LYS A 77 20.22 -5.95 -1.82
C LYS A 77 20.86 -6.63 -3.03
N LEU A 78 20.16 -6.61 -4.16
CA LEU A 78 20.76 -6.94 -5.44
C LEU A 78 21.67 -5.77 -5.81
N GLU A 79 22.96 -6.04 -5.95
CA GLU A 79 23.94 -5.06 -6.39
C GLU A 79 23.93 -5.03 -7.93
N LEU A 80 23.84 -3.83 -8.50
CA LEU A 80 23.86 -3.60 -9.94
C LEU A 80 25.13 -2.84 -10.29
N ASN A 81 25.98 -3.45 -11.12
CA ASN A 81 27.12 -2.76 -11.72
C ASN A 81 26.78 -2.52 -13.19
N THR A 82 26.82 -1.26 -13.60
CA THR A 82 26.48 -0.84 -14.96
C THR A 82 27.66 -0.14 -15.59
N THR A 83 28.01 -0.54 -16.82
CA THR A 83 29.01 0.14 -17.63
C THR A 83 28.41 0.56 -18.96
N LEU A 84 28.84 1.72 -19.45
CA LEU A 84 28.45 2.26 -20.74
C LEU A 84 29.65 2.24 -21.68
N ASN A 85 29.39 2.12 -22.98
CA ASN A 85 30.41 2.21 -24.03
C ASN A 85 30.95 3.64 -24.29
N GLY A 86 30.69 4.60 -23.41
CA GLY A 86 31.14 5.98 -23.53
C GLY A 86 30.63 6.90 -22.42
N SER A 87 31.27 8.06 -22.28
CA SER A 87 30.88 9.11 -21.33
C SER A 87 29.95 10.18 -21.93
N SER A 88 29.86 10.25 -23.25
CA SER A 88 28.97 11.15 -23.99
C SER A 88 28.59 10.53 -25.33
N PHE A 89 27.37 10.84 -25.79
CA PHE A 89 26.80 10.25 -26.99
C PHE A 89 26.19 11.33 -27.88
N ALA A 90 26.46 11.26 -29.18
CA ALA A 90 25.79 12.08 -30.17
C ALA A 90 24.33 11.62 -30.34
N GLN A 91 23.50 12.48 -30.91
CA GLN A 91 22.09 12.16 -31.18
C GLN A 91 21.97 10.89 -32.03
N ARG A 92 21.10 9.96 -31.62
CA ARG A 92 20.85 8.65 -32.28
C ARG A 92 22.07 7.72 -32.36
N LYS A 93 23.16 8.02 -31.64
CA LYS A 93 24.27 7.09 -31.50
C LYS A 93 23.85 5.92 -30.60
N GLU A 94 24.21 4.70 -31.01
CA GLU A 94 23.99 3.49 -30.23
C GLU A 94 24.71 3.56 -28.88
N VAL A 95 23.99 3.18 -27.83
CA VAL A 95 24.49 3.11 -26.45
C VAL A 95 24.37 1.67 -25.98
N ASN A 96 25.50 1.06 -25.65
CA ASN A 96 25.53 -0.27 -25.04
C ASN A 96 25.56 -0.11 -23.54
N VAL A 97 24.63 -0.77 -22.87
CA VAL A 97 24.49 -0.78 -21.41
C VAL A 97 24.75 -2.20 -20.93
N ASP A 98 25.93 -2.42 -20.39
CA ASP A 98 26.29 -3.71 -19.80
C ASP A 98 25.90 -3.69 -18.33
N ILE A 99 25.05 -4.63 -17.93
CA ILE A 99 24.55 -4.73 -16.55
C ILE A 99 24.96 -6.10 -16.00
N SER A 100 25.67 -6.09 -14.88
CA SER A 100 25.94 -7.29 -14.10
C SER A 100 25.27 -7.18 -12.74
N THR A 101 24.72 -8.30 -12.26
CA THR A 101 24.00 -8.34 -10.99
C THR A 101 24.66 -9.31 -10.03
N ILE A 102 24.84 -8.86 -8.79
CA ILE A 102 25.49 -9.63 -7.72
C ILE A 102 24.54 -9.72 -6.54
N PHE A 103 24.35 -10.92 -6.00
CA PHE A 103 23.61 -11.16 -4.78
C PHE A 103 24.45 -12.01 -3.83
N ASN A 104 24.66 -11.52 -2.61
CA ASN A 104 25.54 -12.14 -1.61
C ASN A 104 26.96 -12.46 -2.16
N GLY A 105 27.55 -11.52 -2.91
CA GLY A 105 28.89 -11.66 -3.48
C GLY A 105 29.02 -12.66 -4.63
N LYS A 106 27.90 -13.16 -5.18
CA LYS A 106 27.90 -14.07 -6.34
C LYS A 106 27.07 -13.50 -7.48
N PRO A 107 27.43 -13.76 -8.76
CA PRO A 107 26.58 -13.44 -9.89
C PRO A 107 25.18 -14.02 -9.71
N ALA A 108 24.16 -13.21 -9.93
CA ALA A 108 22.76 -13.60 -9.77
C ALA A 108 22.03 -13.48 -11.10
N THR A 109 21.09 -14.40 -11.35
CA THR A 109 20.10 -14.23 -12.41
C THR A 109 19.02 -13.29 -11.91
N SER A 110 18.71 -12.26 -12.69
CA SER A 110 17.82 -11.17 -12.28
C SER A 110 16.89 -10.77 -13.41
N ASN A 111 15.64 -10.47 -13.08
CA ASN A 111 14.70 -9.82 -13.98
C ASN A 111 14.84 -8.32 -13.82
N LEU A 112 15.18 -7.62 -14.89
CA LEU A 112 15.45 -6.19 -14.89
C LEU A 112 14.46 -5.46 -15.80
N SER A 113 14.09 -4.24 -15.42
CA SER A 113 13.34 -3.30 -16.25
C SER A 113 14.10 -1.97 -16.24
N MET A 114 14.11 -1.29 -17.39
CA MET A 114 14.81 -0.01 -17.57
C MET A 114 13.86 1.02 -18.17
N ALA A 115 13.89 2.22 -17.61
CA ALA A 115 13.20 3.39 -18.15
C ALA A 115 14.23 4.50 -18.40
N VAL A 116 14.10 5.18 -19.54
CA VAL A 116 14.95 6.31 -19.93
C VAL A 116 14.08 7.55 -20.00
N TYR A 117 14.44 8.57 -19.23
CA TYR A 117 13.73 9.83 -19.19
C TYR A 117 14.72 11.00 -19.26
N GLN A 118 14.24 12.12 -19.79
CA GLN A 118 15.03 13.35 -19.82
C GLN A 118 15.00 13.99 -18.43
N VAL A 119 16.18 14.23 -17.86
CA VAL A 119 16.29 14.98 -16.61
C VAL A 119 16.10 16.45 -16.93
N ASP A 120 15.05 17.07 -16.40
CA ASP A 120 14.87 18.52 -16.43
C ASP A 120 15.46 19.16 -15.16
N SER A 121 15.73 20.45 -15.22
CA SER A 121 16.31 21.22 -14.11
C SER A 121 15.33 21.50 -12.96
N LEU A 122 14.10 20.96 -13.02
CA LEU A 122 13.02 21.23 -12.06
C LEU A 122 12.82 20.09 -11.05
N SER A 123 13.49 18.95 -11.18
CA SER A 123 13.33 17.82 -10.26
C SER A 123 14.03 18.06 -8.91
N THR A 124 13.33 18.67 -7.96
CA THR A 124 13.83 19.00 -6.60
C THR A 124 13.16 18.22 -5.46
N ALA A 125 12.34 17.19 -5.75
CA ALA A 125 11.73 16.40 -4.70
C ALA A 125 12.47 15.08 -4.47
N ALA A 126 12.66 14.70 -3.20
CA ALA A 126 13.11 13.39 -2.78
C ALA A 126 12.24 12.32 -3.43
N VAL A 127 12.80 11.66 -4.45
CA VAL A 127 12.12 10.64 -5.24
C VAL A 127 11.77 9.50 -4.30
N THR A 128 10.47 9.24 -4.11
CA THR A 128 10.05 7.94 -3.58
C THR A 128 10.47 6.92 -4.62
N ASP A 129 11.54 6.18 -4.33
CA ASP A 129 11.98 5.09 -5.19
C ASP A 129 11.00 3.90 -5.11
N MET A 130 11.06 3.00 -6.09
CA MET A 130 10.18 1.82 -6.11
C MET A 130 10.34 0.98 -4.84
N GLN A 131 11.54 0.95 -4.26
CA GLN A 131 11.81 0.20 -3.04
C GLN A 131 11.02 0.75 -1.85
N SER A 132 11.10 2.05 -1.61
CA SER A 132 10.42 2.74 -0.52
C SER A 132 8.90 2.76 -0.72
N TYR A 133 8.43 2.80 -1.97
CA TYR A 133 7.00 2.61 -2.24
C TYR A 133 6.53 1.19 -1.86
N LEU A 134 7.16 0.16 -2.43
CA LEU A 134 6.72 -1.23 -2.30
C LEU A 134 6.91 -1.80 -0.89
N LEU A 135 7.91 -1.34 -0.16
CA LEU A 135 8.25 -1.90 1.16
C LEU A 135 7.81 -1.03 2.33
N LEU A 136 7.42 0.23 2.10
CA LEU A 136 7.03 1.15 3.17
C LEU A 136 5.74 1.91 2.84
N THR A 137 5.76 2.86 1.91
CA THR A 137 4.69 3.86 1.80
C THR A 137 3.36 3.30 1.25
N SER A 138 3.38 2.17 0.55
CA SER A 138 2.16 1.48 0.10
C SER A 138 1.42 0.71 1.20
N ASP A 139 2.11 0.38 2.30
CA ASP A 139 1.57 -0.39 3.43
C ASP A 139 1.07 0.49 4.58
N ILE A 140 1.46 1.77 4.62
CA ILE A 140 1.02 2.74 5.64
C ILE A 140 0.21 3.89 5.03
N ARG A 141 -0.71 4.46 5.81
CA ARG A 141 -1.51 5.59 5.38
C ARG A 141 -0.93 6.89 5.92
N GLY A 142 -0.71 7.85 5.03
CA GLY A 142 -0.23 9.17 5.39
C GLY A 142 0.92 9.61 4.49
N TYR A 143 1.35 10.85 4.69
CA TYR A 143 2.55 11.35 4.04
C TYR A 143 3.77 10.89 4.85
N VAL A 144 4.68 10.18 4.19
CA VAL A 144 5.94 9.72 4.77
C VAL A 144 7.02 10.67 4.30
N GLU A 145 7.63 11.38 5.25
CA GLU A 145 8.72 12.31 4.95
C GLU A 145 10.00 11.53 4.66
N SER A 146 10.67 11.87 3.55
CA SER A 146 11.94 11.27 3.11
C SER A 146 11.99 9.74 3.22
N PRO A 147 11.14 8.98 2.49
CA PRO A 147 10.99 7.53 2.66
C PRO A 147 12.30 6.73 2.61
N ALA A 148 13.27 7.16 1.80
CA ALA A 148 14.59 6.54 1.69
C ALA A 148 15.39 6.54 3.01
N PHE A 149 15.17 7.51 3.90
CA PHE A 149 15.87 7.62 5.18
C PHE A 149 15.69 6.37 6.06
N TYR A 150 14.48 5.81 6.08
CA TYR A 150 14.14 4.62 6.87
C TYR A 150 14.88 3.35 6.41
N PHE A 151 15.44 3.35 5.20
CA PHE A 151 16.24 2.24 4.66
C PHE A 151 17.74 2.35 4.98
N SER A 152 18.17 3.42 5.67
CA SER A 152 19.55 3.55 6.11
C SER A 152 19.85 2.68 7.32
N ASN A 153 21.07 2.13 7.42
CA ASN A 153 21.48 1.28 8.54
C ASN A 153 22.00 2.10 9.73
N THR A 154 21.36 3.23 10.02
CA THR A 154 21.69 4.08 11.18
C THR A 154 20.78 3.73 12.37
N ALA A 155 21.23 4.05 13.59
CA ALA A 155 20.39 3.86 14.78
C ALA A 155 19.14 4.75 14.70
N ASP A 156 19.31 6.00 14.27
CA ASP A 156 18.25 7.00 14.16
C ASP A 156 17.17 6.58 13.16
N ALA A 157 17.54 5.98 12.01
CA ALA A 157 16.56 5.49 11.05
C ALA A 157 15.73 4.33 11.58
N LYS A 158 16.33 3.43 12.35
CA LYS A 158 15.60 2.31 12.99
C LYS A 158 14.61 2.84 14.03
N GLU A 159 15.01 3.81 14.83
CA GLU A 159 14.14 4.46 15.81
C GLU A 159 13.01 5.25 15.13
N ALA A 160 13.34 6.06 14.12
CA ALA A 160 12.37 6.82 13.36
C ALA A 160 11.36 5.89 12.65
N ALA A 161 11.81 4.77 12.09
CA ALA A 161 10.92 3.78 11.47
C ALA A 161 9.94 3.20 12.50
N ASP A 162 10.41 2.90 13.72
CA ASP A 162 9.54 2.41 14.78
C ASP A 162 8.47 3.45 15.18
N ASN A 163 8.89 4.71 15.32
CA ASN A 163 7.99 5.84 15.59
C ASN A 163 6.98 6.06 14.45
N LEU A 164 7.40 5.92 13.20
CA LEU A 164 6.52 5.99 12.04
C LEU A 164 5.46 4.88 12.10
N MET A 165 5.85 3.64 12.40
CA MET A 165 4.93 2.51 12.55
C MET A 165 3.93 2.71 13.70
N MET A 166 4.31 3.44 14.75
CA MET A 166 3.41 3.77 15.87
C MET A 166 2.43 4.91 15.55
N THR A 167 2.81 5.85 14.68
CA THR A 167 2.03 7.07 14.41
C THR A 167 1.17 6.98 13.15
N GLN A 168 1.69 6.37 12.08
CA GLN A 168 1.02 6.25 10.77
C GLN A 168 0.56 4.82 10.45
N GLY A 169 0.73 3.88 11.39
CA GLY A 169 0.38 2.47 11.23
C GLY A 169 -1.12 2.13 11.25
N TRP A 170 -1.99 3.06 10.87
CA TRP A 170 -3.44 2.86 10.81
C TRP A 170 -3.84 2.03 9.58
N ARG A 171 -4.73 1.05 9.76
CA ARG A 171 -4.90 -0.06 8.81
C ARG A 171 -5.80 0.21 7.60
N ARG A 172 -5.43 -0.48 6.51
CA ARG A 172 -6.12 -0.66 5.23
C ARG A 172 -7.19 -1.75 5.25
N PHE A 173 -7.14 -2.69 6.20
CA PHE A 173 -7.99 -3.89 6.24
C PHE A 173 -8.93 -3.88 7.46
N SER A 174 -10.22 -4.01 7.19
CA SER A 174 -11.20 -4.40 8.22
C SER A 174 -11.21 -5.92 8.29
N TRP A 175 -10.91 -6.50 9.44
CA TRP A 175 -10.98 -7.96 9.63
C TRP A 175 -12.37 -8.52 9.30
N ASN A 176 -13.43 -7.74 9.50
CA ASN A 176 -14.78 -8.10 9.09
C ASN A 176 -14.87 -8.36 7.58
N GLN A 177 -14.18 -7.56 6.75
CA GLN A 177 -14.11 -7.78 5.31
C GLN A 177 -13.24 -8.98 4.93
N ALA A 178 -12.13 -9.19 5.66
CA ALA A 178 -11.24 -10.33 5.43
C ALA A 178 -11.94 -11.67 5.72
N PHE A 179 -12.72 -11.75 6.80
CA PHE A 179 -13.50 -12.94 7.15
C PHE A 179 -14.72 -13.16 6.25
N ALA A 180 -15.29 -12.09 5.69
CA ALA A 180 -16.47 -12.17 4.83
C ALA A 180 -16.23 -12.93 3.52
N ARG A 181 -14.97 -13.31 3.17
CA ARG A 181 -14.60 -14.01 1.91
C ARG A 181 -15.14 -13.38 0.62
N SER A 182 -15.65 -12.15 0.70
CA SER A 182 -16.06 -11.36 -0.46
C SER A 182 -14.81 -10.87 -1.16
N GLN A 183 -14.19 -11.74 -1.96
CA GLN A 183 -13.22 -11.32 -2.95
C GLN A 183 -14.00 -10.51 -3.99
N SER A 184 -14.03 -9.18 -3.83
CA SER A 184 -14.44 -8.30 -4.92
C SER A 184 -13.44 -8.50 -6.05
N ALA A 185 -13.91 -8.73 -7.27
CA ALA A 185 -13.06 -8.72 -8.44
C ALA A 185 -12.20 -7.44 -8.45
N PRO A 186 -10.90 -7.52 -8.77
CA PRO A 186 -10.06 -6.34 -8.83
C PRO A 186 -10.63 -5.38 -9.88
N ALA A 187 -10.71 -4.09 -9.53
CA ALA A 187 -11.21 -3.07 -10.45
C ALA A 187 -10.37 -2.95 -11.73
N TYR A 188 -9.09 -3.34 -11.64
CA TYR A 188 -8.15 -3.39 -12.75
C TYR A 188 -7.55 -4.80 -12.80
N PRO A 189 -7.83 -5.58 -13.86
CA PRO A 189 -7.25 -6.91 -14.01
C PRO A 189 -5.75 -6.83 -14.36
N PRO A 190 -4.97 -7.90 -14.10
CA PRO A 190 -3.58 -7.95 -14.51
C PRO A 190 -3.43 -7.92 -16.05
N GLU A 191 -2.47 -7.12 -16.52
CA GLU A 191 -2.07 -7.01 -17.92
C GLU A 191 -0.90 -7.97 -18.20
N PHE A 192 -1.15 -9.10 -18.86
CA PHE A 192 -0.14 -10.14 -19.08
C PHE A 192 0.66 -9.95 -20.37
N ASP A 193 -0.03 -9.70 -21.49
CA ASP A 193 0.56 -9.71 -22.84
C ASP A 193 0.44 -8.35 -23.54
N GLY A 194 -0.04 -7.32 -22.84
CA GLY A 194 -0.35 -6.03 -23.44
C GLY A 194 -1.22 -5.16 -22.55
N HIS A 195 -1.36 -3.90 -22.96
CA HIS A 195 -2.14 -2.92 -22.23
C HIS A 195 -3.64 -3.12 -22.48
N ILE A 196 -4.47 -2.99 -21.43
CA ILE A 196 -5.92 -3.04 -21.56
C ILE A 196 -6.44 -1.62 -21.74
N VAL A 197 -6.74 -1.26 -22.99
CA VAL A 197 -7.31 0.05 -23.30
C VAL A 197 -8.81 0.01 -23.04
N GLY A 198 -9.27 0.82 -22.08
CA GLY A 198 -10.69 1.02 -21.83
C GLY A 198 -11.26 2.13 -22.73
N ALA A 199 -12.50 1.97 -23.19
CA ALA A 199 -13.25 3.02 -23.86
C ALA A 199 -14.70 3.02 -23.38
N THR A 200 -15.31 4.20 -23.34
CA THR A 200 -16.75 4.37 -23.08
C THR A 200 -17.43 4.84 -24.36
N ILE A 201 -18.45 4.10 -24.78
CA ILE A 201 -19.24 4.39 -25.98
C ILE A 201 -20.63 4.84 -25.55
N THR A 202 -21.03 6.02 -25.99
CA THR A 202 -22.33 6.61 -25.70
C THR A 202 -23.01 7.07 -26.96
N TYR A 203 -24.35 7.15 -26.94
CA TYR A 203 -25.09 7.82 -28.00
C TYR A 203 -24.88 9.34 -27.89
N ASN A 204 -24.57 10.01 -29.01
CA ASN A 204 -24.45 11.48 -29.04
C ASN A 204 -25.74 12.17 -28.57
N SER A 205 -26.90 11.56 -28.85
CA SER A 205 -28.18 12.04 -28.32
C SER A 205 -28.33 11.66 -26.84
N GLY A 206 -27.85 12.54 -25.98
CA GLY A 206 -28.11 12.48 -24.53
C GLY A 206 -27.14 11.64 -23.70
N GLN A 207 -25.94 11.32 -24.21
CA GLN A 207 -24.86 10.66 -23.47
C GLN A 207 -25.28 9.35 -22.78
N LYS A 208 -26.28 8.66 -23.34
CA LYS A 208 -26.73 7.37 -22.80
C LYS A 208 -25.71 6.28 -23.17
N PRO A 209 -25.39 5.36 -22.24
CA PRO A 209 -24.58 4.19 -22.54
C PRO A 209 -25.08 3.42 -23.76
N ALA A 210 -24.18 3.12 -24.69
CA ALA A 210 -24.48 2.28 -25.83
C ALA A 210 -24.03 0.85 -25.52
N SER A 211 -24.98 -0.04 -25.24
CA SER A 211 -24.71 -1.43 -24.86
C SER A 211 -24.81 -2.40 -26.04
N GLY A 212 -24.01 -3.49 -26.02
CA GLY A 212 -23.99 -4.51 -27.06
C GLY A 212 -23.37 -4.07 -28.40
N ILE A 213 -22.72 -2.91 -28.46
CA ILE A 213 -22.07 -2.38 -29.65
C ILE A 213 -20.72 -3.04 -29.85
N LYS A 214 -20.46 -3.52 -31.07
CA LYS A 214 -19.14 -3.99 -31.48
C LYS A 214 -18.26 -2.80 -31.81
N ALA A 215 -17.08 -2.78 -31.20
CA ALA A 215 -16.06 -1.78 -31.45
C ALA A 215 -14.73 -2.45 -31.81
N TYR A 216 -13.91 -1.74 -32.54
CA TYR A 216 -12.60 -2.17 -33.00
C TYR A 216 -11.59 -1.09 -32.65
N LEU A 217 -10.53 -1.48 -31.95
CA LEU A 217 -9.33 -0.68 -31.80
C LEU A 217 -8.31 -1.14 -32.84
N SER A 218 -7.74 -0.20 -33.57
CA SER A 218 -6.72 -0.46 -34.57
C SER A 218 -5.45 0.33 -34.30
N VAL A 219 -4.32 -0.30 -34.62
CA VAL A 219 -3.00 0.33 -34.57
C VAL A 219 -2.50 0.44 -36.01
N PRO A 220 -2.65 1.60 -36.67
CA PRO A 220 -2.15 1.80 -38.02
C PRO A 220 -0.62 1.68 -38.06
N GLY A 221 -0.10 1.03 -39.08
CA GLY A 221 1.34 0.81 -39.23
C GLY A 221 1.65 -0.24 -40.29
N THR A 222 2.93 -0.54 -40.46
CA THR A 222 3.42 -1.58 -41.40
C THR A 222 2.83 -2.96 -41.09
N LYS A 223 2.61 -3.25 -39.81
CA LYS A 223 1.80 -4.37 -39.32
C LYS A 223 0.56 -3.79 -38.66
N THR A 224 -0.53 -3.67 -39.41
CA THR A 224 -1.79 -3.21 -38.84
C THR A 224 -2.33 -4.25 -37.86
N GLN A 225 -2.69 -3.82 -36.66
CA GLN A 225 -3.29 -4.66 -35.63
C GLN A 225 -4.74 -4.25 -35.39
N PHE A 226 -5.60 -5.22 -35.09
CA PHE A 226 -7.03 -5.00 -34.83
C PHE A 226 -7.47 -5.79 -33.60
N TYR A 227 -8.15 -5.11 -32.68
CA TYR A 227 -8.61 -5.64 -31.41
C TYR A 227 -10.10 -5.38 -31.26
N PRO A 228 -10.96 -6.43 -31.36
CA PRO A 228 -12.40 -6.27 -31.21
C PRO A 228 -12.82 -6.27 -29.73
N ALA A 229 -13.87 -5.53 -29.40
CA ALA A 229 -14.53 -5.56 -28.11
C ALA A 229 -16.04 -5.33 -28.27
N ILE A 230 -16.81 -5.75 -27.25
CA ILE A 230 -18.25 -5.49 -27.18
C ILE A 230 -18.51 -4.68 -25.92
N THR A 231 -19.31 -3.62 -26.03
CA THR A 231 -19.67 -2.76 -24.91
C THR A 231 -20.60 -3.47 -23.92
N ASP A 232 -20.36 -3.30 -22.63
CA ASP A 232 -21.24 -3.77 -21.56
C ASP A 232 -22.51 -2.90 -21.39
N ASN A 233 -23.28 -3.11 -20.32
CA ASN A 233 -24.49 -2.34 -20.00
C ASN A 233 -24.22 -0.87 -19.66
N GLU A 234 -22.99 -0.53 -19.30
CA GLU A 234 -22.52 0.83 -19.02
C GLU A 234 -21.85 1.47 -20.25
N GLY A 235 -21.85 0.78 -21.39
CA GLY A 235 -21.23 1.25 -22.63
C GLY A 235 -19.71 1.12 -22.64
N LYS A 236 -19.12 0.36 -21.71
CA LYS A 236 -17.67 0.20 -21.61
C LYS A 236 -17.18 -0.95 -22.48
N ALA A 237 -16.13 -0.70 -23.23
CA ALA A 237 -15.40 -1.69 -24.01
C ALA A 237 -13.94 -1.75 -23.51
N TYR A 238 -13.37 -2.95 -23.47
CA TYR A 238 -11.99 -3.18 -23.07
C TYR A 238 -11.26 -3.92 -24.19
N PHE A 239 -10.16 -3.34 -24.66
CA PHE A 239 -9.33 -3.88 -25.73
C PHE A 239 -8.02 -4.43 -25.17
N ASP A 240 -7.75 -5.71 -25.37
CA ASP A 240 -6.48 -6.35 -25.01
C ASP A 240 -5.44 -6.09 -26.11
N VAL A 241 -4.70 -4.98 -25.98
CA VAL A 241 -3.78 -4.49 -27.01
C VAL A 241 -2.39 -5.08 -26.81
N ARG A 242 -2.13 -6.19 -27.50
CA ARG A 242 -0.88 -6.96 -27.40
C ARG A 242 0.23 -6.40 -28.28
N ASP A 243 1.48 -6.61 -27.87
CA ASP A 243 2.67 -6.24 -28.67
C ASP A 243 2.70 -4.76 -29.13
N TYR A 244 2.02 -3.87 -28.42
CA TYR A 244 1.99 -2.44 -28.74
C TYR A 244 3.19 -1.74 -28.09
N LEU A 245 4.14 -1.32 -28.94
CA LEU A 245 5.38 -0.69 -28.50
C LEU A 245 5.57 0.68 -29.14
N GLY A 246 6.01 1.65 -28.34
CA GLY A 246 6.37 2.99 -28.79
C GLY A 246 5.20 3.97 -28.85
N LYS A 247 5.38 5.03 -29.66
CA LYS A 247 4.41 6.10 -29.84
C LYS A 247 3.71 5.90 -31.18
N ASN A 248 2.65 5.11 -31.19
CA ASN A 248 1.80 4.93 -32.38
C ASN A 248 0.44 5.57 -32.13
N GLU A 249 -0.32 5.76 -33.20
CA GLU A 249 -1.71 6.20 -33.11
C GLU A 249 -2.61 5.00 -32.81
N LEU A 250 -3.62 5.22 -31.96
CA LEU A 250 -4.69 4.26 -31.69
C LEU A 250 -5.98 4.82 -32.26
N VAL A 251 -6.64 4.07 -33.14
CA VAL A 251 -7.90 4.46 -33.76
C VAL A 251 -9.00 3.50 -33.32
N VAL A 252 -10.01 4.00 -32.62
CA VAL A 252 -11.17 3.22 -32.17
C VAL A 252 -12.41 3.60 -32.97
N GLN A 253 -13.11 2.59 -33.49
CA GLN A 253 -14.32 2.76 -34.31
C GLN A 253 -15.36 1.70 -33.94
N THR A 254 -16.64 2.04 -34.09
CA THR A 254 -17.76 1.09 -33.99
C THR A 254 -18.01 0.40 -35.33
N GLU A 255 -18.71 -0.73 -35.32
CA GLU A 255 -19.16 -1.40 -36.54
C GLU A 255 -20.05 -0.44 -37.37
N VAL A 256 -19.59 -0.08 -38.58
CA VAL A 256 -20.15 0.98 -39.44
C VAL A 256 -21.62 0.73 -39.84
N LEU A 257 -22.10 -0.51 -39.71
CA LEU A 257 -23.48 -0.90 -40.04
C LEU A 257 -24.48 -0.59 -38.92
N ALA A 258 -24.01 -0.31 -37.71
CA ALA A 258 -24.81 0.14 -36.60
C ALA A 258 -24.58 1.65 -36.43
N ASP A 259 -25.60 2.45 -36.73
CA ASP A 259 -25.80 3.87 -36.40
C ASP A 259 -24.52 4.74 -36.22
N SER A 260 -24.28 5.70 -37.10
CA SER A 260 -23.10 6.58 -37.06
C SER A 260 -23.10 7.59 -35.91
N ASN A 261 -24.05 7.52 -34.98
CA ASN A 261 -24.28 8.50 -33.93
C ASN A 261 -23.66 8.17 -32.56
N TYR A 262 -22.47 7.57 -32.55
CA TYR A 262 -21.73 7.24 -31.32
C TYR A 262 -20.64 8.26 -31.00
N ARG A 263 -20.43 8.48 -29.71
CA ARG A 263 -19.26 9.13 -29.13
C ARG A 263 -18.43 8.09 -28.40
N ILE A 264 -17.12 8.12 -28.63
CA ILE A 264 -16.15 7.20 -28.02
C ILE A 264 -15.19 8.06 -27.19
N ASP A 265 -15.12 7.81 -25.88
CA ASP A 265 -14.15 8.42 -24.97
C ASP A 265 -13.18 7.34 -24.48
N ILE A 266 -11.88 7.49 -24.77
CA ILE A 266 -10.83 6.56 -24.29
C ILE A 266 -10.55 6.85 -22.82
N ALA A 267 -10.53 5.79 -22.00
CA ALA A 267 -10.23 5.90 -20.59
C ALA A 267 -8.75 6.21 -20.37
N ASP A 268 -8.46 7.08 -19.40
CA ASP A 268 -7.09 7.30 -18.93
C ASP A 268 -6.58 5.99 -18.29
N PRO A 269 -5.42 5.47 -18.70
CA PRO A 269 -4.84 4.27 -18.09
C PRO A 269 -4.32 4.51 -16.66
N PHE A 270 -4.18 5.76 -16.23
CA PHE A 270 -3.71 6.11 -14.91
C PHE A 270 -4.87 6.26 -13.91
N SER A 271 -4.66 5.72 -12.70
CA SER A 271 -5.65 5.80 -11.63
C SER A 271 -5.52 7.11 -10.84
N ASP A 272 -6.56 7.94 -10.89
CA ASP A 272 -6.69 9.14 -10.06
C ASP A 272 -6.80 8.84 -8.56
N ARG A 273 -7.06 7.58 -8.18
CA ARG A 273 -7.26 7.21 -6.77
C ARG A 273 -5.97 7.11 -5.96
N TYR A 274 -4.83 6.79 -6.60
CA TYR A 274 -3.61 6.39 -5.91
C TYR A 274 -2.40 7.29 -6.20
N SER A 275 -2.61 8.44 -6.86
CA SER A 275 -1.54 9.42 -7.09
C SER A 275 -0.87 9.84 -5.78
N SER A 276 0.47 9.83 -5.78
CA SER A 276 1.33 10.24 -4.66
C SER A 276 1.21 11.73 -4.32
N LYS A 277 0.55 12.51 -5.18
CA LYS A 277 0.15 13.89 -4.90
C LYS A 277 -1.34 13.88 -4.57
N PRO A 278 -1.72 13.79 -3.28
CA PRO A 278 -3.12 13.88 -2.92
C PRO A 278 -3.63 15.24 -3.40
N ASP A 279 -4.74 15.23 -4.13
CA ASP A 279 -5.37 16.45 -4.63
C ASP A 279 -5.61 17.41 -3.47
N LYS A 280 -4.94 18.58 -3.51
CA LYS A 280 -4.99 19.59 -2.44
C LYS A 280 -6.43 20.05 -2.19
N GLN A 281 -7.27 20.11 -3.22
CA GLN A 281 -8.68 20.49 -3.09
C GLN A 281 -9.46 19.39 -2.36
N ARG A 282 -9.25 18.13 -2.75
CA ARG A 282 -9.86 16.97 -2.08
C ARG A 282 -9.45 16.86 -0.62
N ILE A 283 -8.17 17.07 -0.30
CA ILE A 283 -7.67 17.09 1.09
C ILE A 283 -8.31 18.24 1.87
N HIS A 284 -8.29 19.45 1.33
CA HIS A 284 -8.85 20.63 1.99
C HIS A 284 -10.33 20.43 2.31
N LEU A 285 -11.11 19.88 1.37
CA LEU A 285 -12.53 19.59 1.57
C LEU A 285 -12.73 18.53 2.67
N ALA A 286 -11.94 17.45 2.66
CA ALA A 286 -12.02 16.39 3.66
C ALA A 286 -11.65 16.89 5.07
N LEU A 287 -10.56 17.66 5.18
CA LEU A 287 -10.11 18.26 6.45
C LEU A 287 -11.11 19.29 6.98
N THR A 288 -11.69 20.11 6.09
CA THR A 288 -12.71 21.10 6.46
C THR A 288 -13.96 20.41 6.98
N LYS A 289 -14.43 19.34 6.31
CA LYS A 289 -15.55 18.53 6.80
C LYS A 289 -15.26 17.91 8.16
N LEU A 290 -14.05 17.37 8.35
CA LEU A 290 -13.62 16.79 9.63
C LEU A 290 -13.60 17.84 10.75
N TYR A 291 -13.04 19.03 10.49
CA TYR A 291 -13.00 20.14 11.45
C TYR A 291 -14.40 20.55 11.92
N HIS A 292 -15.32 20.75 10.98
CA HIS A 292 -16.71 21.10 11.31
C HIS A 292 -17.42 19.98 12.07
N ASN A 293 -17.10 18.71 11.78
CA ASN A 293 -17.67 17.57 12.51
C ASN A 293 -17.16 17.50 13.96
N ILE A 294 -15.87 17.74 14.18
CA ILE A 294 -15.26 17.79 15.52
C ILE A 294 -15.87 18.91 16.37
N LEU A 295 -16.06 20.10 15.79
CA LEU A 295 -16.71 21.22 16.48
C LEU A 295 -18.17 20.92 16.85
N LYS A 296 -18.91 20.26 15.96
CA LYS A 296 -20.31 19.91 16.18
C LYS A 296 -20.50 18.72 17.12
N LYS A 297 -19.51 17.83 17.22
CA LYS A 297 -19.56 16.59 18.02
C LYS A 297 -18.24 16.38 18.78
N PRO A 298 -17.94 17.19 19.81
CA PRO A 298 -16.77 16.95 20.63
C PRO A 298 -16.88 15.58 21.32
N GLY A 299 -15.91 14.69 21.07
CA GLY A 299 -15.87 13.38 21.71
C GLY A 299 -15.80 13.48 23.24
N LYS A 300 -16.29 12.45 23.95
CA LYS A 300 -16.13 12.36 25.42
C LYS A 300 -14.64 12.36 25.78
N LYS A 301 -14.21 13.31 26.60
CA LYS A 301 -12.84 13.33 27.15
C LYS A 301 -12.58 11.98 27.84
N GLY A 302 -11.49 11.31 27.45
CA GLY A 302 -11.05 10.08 28.09
C GLY A 302 -10.62 10.31 29.55
N PRO A 303 -10.48 9.25 30.35
CA PRO A 303 -9.99 9.35 31.72
C PRO A 303 -8.58 9.97 31.75
N VAL A 304 -8.35 10.86 32.71
CA VAL A 304 -7.04 11.47 32.99
C VAL A 304 -6.20 10.43 33.75
N ILE A 305 -4.99 10.16 33.27
CA ILE A 305 -4.04 9.25 33.91
C ILE A 305 -2.87 10.08 34.41
N ASP A 306 -2.69 10.12 35.73
CA ASP A 306 -1.54 10.78 36.34
C ASP A 306 -0.28 9.92 36.17
N LEU A 307 0.73 10.46 35.49
CA LEU A 307 1.99 9.77 35.19
C LEU A 307 3.04 10.10 36.25
N HIS A 308 3.47 9.10 37.02
CA HIS A 308 4.57 9.22 37.99
C HIS A 308 5.95 8.91 37.39
N THR A 309 7.01 9.53 37.92
CA THR A 309 8.41 9.40 37.48
C THR A 309 9.03 8.01 37.66
N SER A 310 8.37 7.08 38.35
CA SER A 310 8.79 5.69 38.50
C SER A 310 8.55 4.84 37.25
N HIS A 311 7.74 5.31 36.30
CA HIS A 311 7.46 4.58 35.07
C HIS A 311 8.52 4.86 33.99
N LYS A 312 9.42 3.89 33.75
CA LYS A 312 10.55 4.08 32.82
C LYS A 312 10.17 4.14 31.34
N LYS A 313 9.06 3.51 30.91
CA LYS A 313 8.39 3.65 29.60
C LYS A 313 6.92 3.22 29.75
N ILE A 314 5.96 4.04 29.33
CA ILE A 314 4.54 3.67 29.22
C ILE A 314 4.12 3.91 27.77
N ILE A 315 3.57 2.88 27.13
CA ILE A 315 2.91 2.98 25.83
C ILE A 315 1.46 2.60 26.07
N ILE A 316 0.54 3.53 25.85
CA ILE A 316 -0.90 3.34 26.05
C ILE A 316 -1.52 3.09 24.68
N PHE A 317 -2.13 1.91 24.49
CA PHE A 317 -3.02 1.65 23.37
C PHE A 317 -4.46 1.87 23.85
N SER A 318 -5.16 2.83 23.25
CA SER A 318 -6.59 3.03 23.48
C SER A 318 -7.35 2.49 22.27
N PHE A 319 -7.98 1.33 22.42
CA PHE A 319 -8.99 0.83 21.49
C PHE A 319 -10.36 0.98 22.14
N LYS A 320 -11.25 1.76 21.52
CA LYS A 320 -12.63 1.89 21.98
C LYS A 320 -13.45 0.75 21.39
N ILE A 321 -13.44 -0.40 22.05
CA ILE A 321 -14.50 -1.40 21.86
C ILE A 321 -15.72 -0.86 22.61
N GLY A 322 -16.88 -0.81 21.94
CA GLY A 322 -18.14 -0.51 22.60
C GLY A 322 -18.29 -1.38 23.85
N PHE A 323 -18.54 -0.72 24.98
CA PHE A 323 -18.53 -1.24 26.35
C PHE A 323 -17.15 -1.65 26.94
N LEU A 324 -16.58 -0.74 27.72
CA LEU A 324 -15.79 -0.98 28.95
C LEU A 324 -14.72 -2.09 28.92
N LEU A 325 -13.84 -2.13 27.91
CA LEU A 325 -12.57 -2.87 28.00
C LEU A 325 -11.38 -2.00 27.57
N SER A 326 -10.48 -1.74 28.51
CA SER A 326 -9.14 -1.21 28.24
C SER A 326 -8.16 -2.37 28.18
N CYS A 327 -7.65 -2.68 26.99
CA CYS A 327 -6.57 -3.66 26.83
C CYS A 327 -5.22 -2.91 26.93
N ILE A 328 -4.43 -3.19 27.97
CA ILE A 328 -3.09 -2.61 28.12
C ILE A 328 -2.09 -3.60 27.53
N MET A 329 -1.52 -3.28 26.37
CA MET A 329 -0.43 -4.05 25.78
C MET A 329 0.90 -3.39 26.14
N SER A 330 1.73 -4.10 26.90
CA SER A 330 3.11 -3.69 27.16
C SER A 330 4.04 -4.47 26.24
N VAL A 331 4.68 -3.77 25.31
CA VAL A 331 5.73 -4.36 24.46
C VAL A 331 7.07 -3.96 25.06
N LYS A 332 7.82 -4.95 25.57
CA LYS A 332 9.19 -4.73 26.03
C LYS A 332 10.13 -5.04 24.86
N ILE A 333 10.61 -3.98 24.20
CA ILE A 333 11.74 -4.08 23.26
C ILE A 333 13.01 -3.94 24.11
N VAL A 334 13.79 -5.02 24.19
CA VAL A 334 15.09 -5.03 24.89
C VAL A 334 16.12 -4.42 23.94
N GLY A 335 16.53 -3.19 24.23
CA GLY A 335 17.55 -2.44 23.47
C GLY A 335 17.11 -0.99 23.22
N TYR A 336 18.00 -0.05 23.57
CA TYR A 336 17.99 1.39 23.24
C TYR A 336 17.29 2.40 24.19
N LYS A 337 18.04 3.51 24.36
CA LYS A 337 17.96 4.59 25.37
C LYS A 337 16.70 5.47 25.22
N LYS A 338 16.47 6.32 26.23
CA LYS A 338 15.24 7.08 26.56
C LYS A 338 14.91 8.23 25.57
N PHE A 339 13.62 8.49 25.29
CA PHE A 339 12.80 9.72 25.56
C PHE A 339 11.60 9.83 24.56
N PRO A 340 10.77 10.90 24.61
CA PRO A 340 9.39 10.94 25.13
C PRO A 340 8.28 10.41 24.18
N ALA A 341 7.20 9.91 24.78
CA ALA A 341 6.03 9.34 24.10
C ALA A 341 5.08 10.44 23.58
N CYS A 342 4.66 10.34 22.31
CA CYS A 342 3.57 11.12 21.75
C CYS A 342 2.27 10.28 21.76
N CYS A 343 1.24 10.79 22.43
CA CYS A 343 -0.09 10.18 22.46
C CYS A 343 -0.92 10.83 21.35
N MET A 344 -1.25 10.11 20.28
CA MET A 344 -2.22 10.56 19.28
C MET A 344 -3.45 9.66 19.30
N THR A 345 -4.53 10.20 19.86
CA THR A 345 -5.89 9.68 19.65
C THR A 345 -6.50 10.43 18.48
N ARG A 346 -6.95 9.71 17.44
CA ARG A 346 -7.85 10.27 16.43
C ARG A 346 -8.97 9.29 16.14
N GLU A 347 -10.13 9.56 16.72
CA GLU A 347 -11.41 9.00 16.28
C GLU A 347 -11.79 9.66 14.95
N ALA A 348 -12.15 8.85 13.95
CA ALA A 348 -13.06 9.26 12.91
C ALA A 348 -13.98 8.07 12.61
N TYR A 349 -15.24 8.22 13.01
CA TYR A 349 -16.34 7.36 12.62
C TYR A 349 -16.64 7.55 11.12
N LEU A 350 -17.00 6.42 10.49
CA LEU A 350 -17.38 6.16 9.09
C LEU A 350 -16.24 5.86 8.12
#